data_AF-R2XV35-F1
#
_entry.id   AF-R2XV35-F1
#
_cell.length_a   1.000
_cell.length_b   1.000
_cell.length_c   1.000
_cell.angle_alpha   90.00
_cell.angle_beta   90.00
_cell.angle_gamma   90.00
#
_symmetry.space_group_name_H-M   'P 1'
#
loop_
_entity.id
_entity.type
_entity.pdbx_description
1 polymer ?
#
loop_
_entity_poly.entity_id
_entity_poly.type
_entity_poly.pdbx_seq_one_letter_code
_entity_poly.pdbx_strand_id
1 'polypeptide(L)' 'SCLIAGHSLNFLADVEDVMRIAVAGEFNSRKQFVVKKYAVIGKTKIMMEFEMMRI' A
#
# COMPACT_ATOMS: atom_id res chain seq x y z
N SER A 1 -0.98 -15.82 2.91
CA SER A 1 -0.99 -15.02 1.66
C SER A 1 -1.88 -13.80 1.89
N CYS A 2 -1.38 -12.61 1.56
CA CYS A 2 -2.10 -11.32 1.65
C CYS A 2 -2.18 -10.74 0.24
N LEU A 3 -3.36 -10.31 -0.19
CA LEU A 3 -3.63 -9.92 -1.57
C LEU A 3 -4.16 -8.48 -1.64
N ILE A 4 -3.46 -7.63 -2.39
CA ILE A 4 -3.94 -6.31 -2.81
C ILE A 4 -4.33 -6.42 -4.29
N ALA A 5 -5.63 -6.55 -4.57
CA ALA A 5 -6.13 -6.73 -5.93
C ALA A 5 -6.86 -5.48 -6.47
N GLY A 6 -7.74 -4.88 -5.67
CA GLY A 6 -8.59 -3.75 -6.12
C GLY A 6 -7.89 -2.39 -6.16
N HIS A 7 -6.74 -2.25 -5.51
CA HIS A 7 -6.00 -0.98 -5.38
C HIS A 7 -4.53 -1.12 -5.79
N SER A 8 -4.20 -2.11 -6.63
CA SER A 8 -2.82 -2.48 -6.95
C SER A 8 -2.00 -1.34 -7.56
N LEU A 9 -2.58 -0.55 -8.48
CA LEU A 9 -1.87 0.56 -9.12
C LEU A 9 -1.52 1.69 -8.14
N ASN A 10 -2.49 2.12 -7.32
CA ASN A 10 -2.24 3.13 -6.28
C ASN A 10 -1.22 2.61 -5.26
N PHE A 11 -1.34 1.35 -4.88
CA PHE A 11 -0.42 0.72 -3.95
C PHE A 11 1.03 0.75 -4.46
N LEU A 12 1.25 0.46 -5.75
CA LEU A 12 2.56 0.51 -6.38
C LEU A 12 3.15 1.93 -6.45
N ALA A 13 2.29 2.96 -6.51
CA ALA A 13 2.74 4.36 -6.50
C ALA A 13 3.04 4.86 -5.07
N ASP A 14 2.30 4.38 -4.08
CA ASP A 14 2.38 4.86 -2.70
C ASP A 14 3.49 4.20 -1.87
N VAL A 15 3.83 2.95 -2.18
CA VAL A 15 4.61 2.06 -1.31
C VAL A 15 5.93 1.64 -1.95
N GLU A 16 6.99 1.60 -1.14
CA GLU A 16 8.29 1.02 -1.48
C GLU A 16 8.74 0.03 -0.40
N ASP A 17 9.82 -0.70 -0.68
CA ASP A 17 10.47 -1.53 0.32
C ASP A 17 10.82 -0.71 1.57
N VAL A 18 10.80 -1.37 2.73
CA VAL A 18 11.07 -0.77 4.06
C VAL A 18 9.94 0.14 4.60
N MET A 19 8.96 0.50 3.78
CA MET A 19 7.77 1.22 4.26
C MET A 19 6.86 0.33 5.11
N ARG A 20 6.07 0.98 5.99
CA ARG A 20 5.05 0.30 6.80
C ARG A 20 3.66 0.71 6.35
N ILE A 21 2.77 -0.26 6.26
CA ILE A 21 1.38 -0.05 5.90
C ILE A 21 0.46 -0.67 6.96
N ALA A 22 -0.70 -0.04 7.17
CA ALA A 22 -1.84 -0.65 7.81
C ALA A 22 -2.79 -1.19 6.74
N VAL A 23 -3.33 -2.39 6.94
CA VAL A 23 -4.28 -3.02 6.01
C VAL A 23 -5.53 -3.48 6.73
N ALA A 24 -6.69 -3.31 6.10
CA ALA A 24 -7.98 -3.81 6.54
C ALA A 24 -8.64 -4.61 5.41
N GLY A 25 -9.23 -5.74 5.75
CA GLY A 25 -9.69 -6.72 4.78
C GLY A 25 -10.34 -7.95 5.40
N GLU A 26 -10.57 -8.96 4.57
CA GLU A 26 -11.29 -10.17 4.94
C GLU A 26 -10.61 -11.41 4.35
N PHE A 27 -10.80 -12.57 4.97
CA PHE A 27 -10.33 -13.83 4.40
C PHE A 27 -11.31 -14.35 3.35
N ASN A 28 -10.80 -14.73 2.18
CA ASN A 28 -11.59 -15.43 1.17
C ASN A 28 -11.67 -16.95 1.46
N SER A 29 -12.47 -17.68 0.68
CA SER A 29 -12.61 -19.15 0.78
C SER A 29 -11.30 -19.92 0.55
N ARG A 30 -10.30 -19.28 -0.08
CA ARG A 30 -8.94 -19.81 -0.28
C ARG A 30 -7.98 -19.48 0.88
N LYS A 31 -8.50 -18.95 2.00
CA LYS A 31 -7.72 -18.54 3.18
C LYS A 31 -6.66 -17.47 2.88
N GLN A 32 -6.90 -16.61 1.90
CA GLN A 32 -6.07 -15.43 1.63
C GLN A 32 -6.69 -14.21 2.28
N PHE A 33 -5.89 -13.37 2.92
CA PHE A 33 -6.36 -12.08 3.41
C PHE A 33 -6.44 -11.10 2.25
N VAL A 34 -7.66 -10.78 1.82
CA VAL A 34 -7.93 -9.85 0.71
C VAL A 34 -8.10 -8.46 1.28
N VAL A 35 -7.16 -7.58 0.96
CA VAL A 35 -7.14 -6.19 1.42
C VAL A 35 -8.23 -5.39 0.71
N LYS A 36 -9.06 -4.71 1.51
CA LYS A 36 -10.11 -3.79 1.03
C LYS A 36 -9.71 -2.32 1.21
N LYS A 37 -8.87 -2.02 2.20
CA LYS A 37 -8.33 -0.68 2.45
C LYS A 37 -6.90 -0.83 2.96
N TYR A 38 -6.04 0.12 2.58
CA TYR A 38 -4.71 0.26 3.16
C TYR A 38 -4.43 1.73 3.44
N ALA A 39 -3.45 1.98 4.30
CA ALA A 39 -2.86 3.29 4.52
C ALA A 39 -1.37 3.13 4.75
N VAL A 40 -0.57 4.05 4.21
CA VAL A 40 0.86 4.14 4.51
C VAL A 40 1.04 4.80 5.87
N ILE A 41 1.90 4.22 6.70
CA ILE A 41 2.28 4.80 7.99
C ILE A 41 3.51 5.68 7.75
N GLY A 42 3.31 7.00 7.69
CA GLY A 42 4.34 7.98 7.36
C GLY A 42 4.10 8.63 6.00
N LYS A 43 5.18 9.01 5.31
CA LYS A 43 5.12 9.59 3.95
C LYS A 43 5.12 8.48 2.90
N THR A 44 4.33 8.66 1.84
CA THR A 44 4.34 7.76 0.68
C THR A 44 5.57 8.01 -0.18
N LYS A 45 5.91 7.05 -1.06
CA LYS A 45 7.01 7.16 -2.01
C LYS A 45 6.86 8.41 -2.88
N ILE A 46 5.70 8.58 -3.50
CA ILE A 46 5.40 9.73 -4.35
C ILE A 46 5.52 11.07 -3.62
N MET A 47 5.16 11.14 -2.32
CA MET A 47 5.33 12.36 -1.53
C MET A 47 6.80 12.70 -1.30
N MET A 48 7.64 11.69 -1.02
CA MET A 48 9.08 11.91 -0.84
C MET A 48 9.76 12.32 -2.16
N GLU A 49 9.38 11.70 -3.28
CA GLU A 49 9.88 12.07 -4.61
C GLU A 49 9.51 13.51 -4.97
N PHE A 50 8.26 13.92 -4.69
CA PHE A 50 7.81 15.28 -4.95
C PHE A 50 8.52 16.32 -4.08
N GLU A 51 8.84 15.99 -2.82
CA GLU A 51 9.65 16.84 -1.96
C GLU A 51 11.08 17.00 -2.48
N MET A 52 11.70 15.94 -3.02
CA MET A 52 13.05 16.00 -3.61
C MET A 52 13.10 16.81 -4.91
N MET A 53 12.01 16.85 -5.70
CA MET A 53 11.91 17.65 -6.93
C MET A 53 11.69 19.14 -6.68
N ARG A 54 11.34 19.55 -5.46
CA ARG A 54 11.15 20.97 -5.08
C ARG A 54 12.44 21.67 -4.65
N ILE A 55 13.57 20.97 -4.71
CA ILE A 55 14.93 21.50 -4.49
C ILE A 55 15.47 22.04 -5.81
#